data_AF-A0A6P0RQ05-F1
#
_entry.id   AF-A0A6P0RQ05-F1
#
_cell.length_a   1.000
_cell.length_b   1.000
_cell.length_c   1.000
_cell.angle_alpha   90.00
_cell.angle_beta   90.00
_cell.angle_gamma   90.00
#
_symmetry.space_group_name_H-M   'P 1'
#
loop_
_entity.id
_entity.type
_entity.pdbx_description
1 polymer ?
#
loop_
_entity_poly.entity_id
_entity_poly.type
_entity_poly.pdbx_seq_one_letter_code
_entity_poly.pdbx_strand_id
1 'polypeptide(L)'
;MEDLSKLLKSIKIGANRIREIVWSLRYFSRIDYEEMYLVNIHENIDNILPILNHRLFIYGQKISLIKEYGNVPLIDCYVGKLNQVFMKILENAIDALEEAQAKGKFSQSNESEIPTIKIKTEVREKTLFTISISDNGMGMTEEV
;
A
#
# COMPACT_ATOMS: atom_id res chain seq x y z
N MET A 1 35.16 4.34 -15.69
CA MET A 1 34.07 5.34 -15.87
C MET A 1 32.70 4.73 -15.61
N GLU A 2 32.38 3.55 -16.14
CA GLU A 2 31.11 2.87 -15.85
C GLU A 2 30.89 2.49 -14.38
N ASP A 3 31.93 2.02 -13.68
CA ASP A 3 31.78 1.59 -12.28
C ASP A 3 31.47 2.73 -11.32
N LEU A 4 32.05 3.91 -11.56
CA LEU A 4 31.72 5.11 -10.79
C LEU A 4 30.26 5.53 -11.01
N SER A 5 29.76 5.44 -12.24
CA SER A 5 28.36 5.73 -12.56
C SER A 5 27.40 4.72 -11.92
N LYS A 6 27.75 3.43 -11.91
CA LYS A 6 26.99 2.39 -11.19
C LYS A 6 26.99 2.62 -9.68
N LEU A 7 28.13 2.96 -9.09
CA LEU A 7 28.26 3.24 -7.66
C LEU A 7 27.39 4.44 -7.26
N LEU A 8 27.45 5.54 -8.01
CA LEU A 8 26.63 6.74 -7.77
C LEU A 8 25.14 6.45 -7.91
N LYS A 9 24.73 5.60 -8.87
CA LYS A 9 23.34 5.13 -8.97
C LYS A 9 22.91 4.33 -7.75
N SER A 10 23.73 3.37 -7.30
CA SER A 10 23.43 2.57 -6.11
C SER A 10 23.32 3.42 -4.85
N ILE A 11 24.21 4.40 -4.66
CA ILE A 11 24.15 5.36 -3.54
C ILE A 11 22.88 6.20 -3.62
N LYS A 12 22.52 6.70 -4.81
CA LYS A 12 21.27 7.47 -5.01
C LYS A 12 20.03 6.66 -4.69
N ILE A 13 19.98 5.39 -5.12
CA ILE A 13 18.89 4.46 -4.81
C ILE A 13 18.81 4.23 -3.30
N GLY A 14 19.94 3.94 -2.65
CA GLY A 14 20.01 3.75 -1.21
C GLY A 14 19.57 4.98 -0.42
N ALA A 15 20.04 6.17 -0.80
CA ALA A 15 19.67 7.44 -0.17
C ALA A 15 18.19 7.77 -0.34
N ASN A 16 17.61 7.53 -1.53
CA ASN A 16 16.18 7.67 -1.75
C ASN A 16 15.38 6.72 -0.85
N ARG A 17 15.82 5.48 -0.70
CA ARG A 17 15.17 4.49 0.17
C ARG A 17 15.25 4.87 1.64
N ILE A 18 16.40 5.34 2.12
CA ILE A 18 16.53 5.87 3.50
C ILE A 18 15.62 7.08 3.70
N ARG A 19 15.58 8.00 2.72
CA ARG A 19 14.69 9.16 2.77
C ARG A 19 13.23 8.74 2.87
N GLU A 20 12.81 7.77 2.06
CA GLU A 20 11.45 7.21 2.11
C GLU A 20 11.15 6.58 3.46
N ILE A 21 12.08 5.83 4.05
CA ILE A 21 11.93 5.24 5.39
C ILE A 21 11.79 6.33 6.46
N VAL A 22 12.69 7.32 6.49
CA VAL A 22 12.64 8.42 7.47
C VAL A 22 11.39 9.28 7.29
N TRP A 23 10.97 9.52 6.05
CA TRP A 23 9.74 10.23 5.73
C TRP A 23 8.53 9.46 6.25
N SER A 24 8.47 8.16 5.97
CA SER A 24 7.41 7.27 6.44
C SER A 24 7.36 7.23 7.97
N LEU A 25 8.51 7.13 8.64
CA LEU A 25 8.61 7.15 10.10
C LEU A 25 8.18 8.49 10.71
N ARG A 26 8.56 9.63 10.11
CA ARG A 26 8.12 10.97 10.57
C ARG A 26 6.64 11.20 10.32
N TYR A 27 6.12 10.71 9.19
CA TYR A 27 4.69 10.75 8.89
C TYR A 27 3.93 9.88 9.88
N PHE A 28 4.48 8.71 10.19
CA PHE A 28 3.93 7.79 11.17
C PHE A 28 4.07 8.29 12.61
N SER A 29 5.12 9.02 12.99
CA SER A 29 5.24 9.58 14.34
C SER A 29 4.33 10.78 14.57
N ARG A 30 3.79 11.39 13.50
CA ARG A 30 2.74 12.42 13.59
C ARG A 30 1.34 11.82 13.82
N ILE A 31 1.22 10.50 13.95
CA ILE A 31 -0.06 9.76 14.15
C ILE A 31 -0.66 9.99 15.55
N ASP A 32 0.08 10.56 16.50
CA ASP A 32 -0.37 10.79 17.88
C ASP A 32 -1.18 12.08 18.10
N TYR A 33 -1.49 12.86 17.06
CA TYR A 33 -2.36 14.03 17.23
C TYR A 33 -3.83 13.62 17.23
N GLU A 34 -4.53 13.87 18.34
CA GLU A 34 -5.99 13.75 18.49
C GLU A 34 -6.79 14.84 17.73
N GLU A 35 -6.20 15.41 16.67
CA GLU A 35 -6.78 16.52 15.92
C GLU A 35 -7.03 16.12 14.45
N MET A 36 -8.04 16.74 13.84
CA MET A 36 -8.35 16.57 12.43
C MET A 36 -7.49 17.49 11.58
N TYR A 37 -6.99 16.96 10.47
CA TYR A 37 -6.23 17.71 9.46
C TYR A 37 -6.86 17.54 8.09
N LEU A 38 -6.79 18.58 7.29
CA LEU A 38 -7.15 18.54 5.87
C LEU A 38 -6.06 17.80 5.09
N VAL A 39 -6.38 16.61 4.58
CA VAL A 39 -5.41 15.63 4.10
C VAL A 39 -5.74 15.12 2.70
N ASN A 40 -4.69 14.93 1.91
CA ASN A 40 -4.74 14.18 0.67
C ASN A 40 -4.66 12.68 0.97
N ILE A 41 -5.75 11.95 0.72
CA ILE A 41 -5.82 10.51 1.02
C ILE A 41 -4.88 9.68 0.15
N HIS A 42 -4.59 10.12 -1.08
CA HIS A 42 -3.71 9.38 -1.99
C HIS A 42 -2.27 9.44 -1.49
N GLU A 43 -1.81 10.63 -1.10
CA GLU A 43 -0.49 10.80 -0.47
C GLU A 43 -0.39 10.00 0.82
N ASN A 44 -1.47 9.97 1.60
CA ASN A 44 -1.53 9.20 2.83
C ASN A 44 -1.31 7.70 2.58
N ILE A 45 -2.04 7.10 1.62
CA ILE A 45 -1.87 5.70 1.22
C ILE A 45 -0.47 5.46 0.64
N ASP A 46 0.02 6.36 -0.22
CA ASP A 46 1.34 6.24 -0.84
C ASP A 46 2.50 6.35 0.16
N ASN A 47 2.31 7.03 1.30
CA ASN A 47 3.27 7.04 2.39
C ASN A 47 3.24 5.76 3.23
N ILE A 48 2.14 4.99 3.20
CA ILE A 48 1.99 3.74 3.95
C ILE A 48 2.61 2.56 3.19
N LEU A 49 2.44 2.50 1.86
CA LEU A 49 2.93 1.37 1.05
C LEU A 49 4.45 1.08 1.24
N PRO A 50 5.36 2.06 1.33
CA PRO A 50 6.78 1.81 1.61
C PRO A 50 7.05 1.15 2.96
N ILE A 51 6.21 1.38 3.97
CA ILE A 51 6.32 0.76 5.30
C ILE A 51 6.08 -0.75 5.18
N LEU A 52 5.10 -1.13 4.37
CA LEU A 52 4.73 -2.52 4.07
C LEU A 52 5.64 -3.18 3.03
N ASN A 53 6.63 -2.49 2.47
CA ASN A 53 7.46 -2.99 1.37
C ASN A 53 8.19 -4.31 1.69
N HIS A 54 8.49 -4.56 2.96
CA HIS A 54 9.08 -5.84 3.40
C HIS A 54 8.09 -7.02 3.31
N ARG A 55 6.78 -6.75 3.39
CA ARG A 55 5.70 -7.73 3.28
C ARG A 55 5.13 -7.85 1.86
N LEU A 56 5.44 -6.91 0.96
CA LEU A 56 5.02 -6.95 -0.45
C LEU A 56 5.75 -8.02 -1.29
N PHE A 57 6.47 -8.94 -0.63
CA PHE A 57 7.13 -10.07 -1.24
C PHE A 57 6.71 -11.35 -0.51
N ILE A 58 6.04 -12.25 -1.21
CA ILE A 58 5.52 -13.51 -0.69
C ILE A 58 6.31 -14.63 -1.36
N TYR A 59 7.04 -15.43 -0.58
CA TYR A 59 7.93 -16.49 -1.09
C TYR A 59 8.85 -16.04 -2.25
N GLY A 60 9.32 -14.79 -2.21
CA GLY A 60 10.18 -14.19 -3.24
C GLY A 60 9.44 -13.62 -4.46
N GLN A 61 8.12 -13.78 -4.56
CA GLN A 61 7.29 -13.16 -5.57
C GLN A 61 6.76 -11.81 -5.09
N LYS A 62 6.92 -10.77 -5.89
CA LYS A 62 6.41 -9.42 -5.57
C LYS A 62 4.89 -9.37 -5.79
N ILE A 63 4.17 -8.78 -4.83
CA ILE A 63 2.75 -8.45 -4.98
C ILE A 63 2.59 -7.28 -5.96
N SER A 64 1.69 -7.43 -6.94
CA SER A 64 1.31 -6.36 -7.85
C SER A 64 0.40 -5.34 -7.14
N LEU A 65 0.77 -4.06 -7.19
CA LEU A 65 -0.03 -2.98 -6.63
C LEU A 65 -0.65 -2.17 -7.76
N ILE A 66 -1.97 -2.21 -7.87
CA ILE A 66 -2.74 -1.43 -8.86
C ILE A 66 -3.41 -0.27 -8.14
N LYS A 67 -3.07 0.97 -8.53
CA LYS A 67 -3.63 2.19 -7.93
C LYS A 67 -4.52 2.90 -8.95
N GLU A 68 -5.81 2.94 -8.68
CA GLU A 68 -6.83 3.60 -9.50
C GLU A 68 -7.42 4.78 -8.71
N TYR A 69 -6.67 5.88 -8.65
CA TYR A 69 -7.05 7.06 -7.89
C TYR A 69 -7.96 7.97 -8.69
N GLY A 70 -9.23 8.06 -8.26
CA GLY A 70 -10.17 9.06 -8.76
C GLY A 70 -9.90 10.44 -8.16
N ASN A 71 -10.67 11.44 -8.59
CA ASN A 71 -10.50 12.83 -8.15
C ASN A 71 -11.19 13.08 -6.80
N VAL A 72 -10.61 12.54 -5.72
CA VAL A 72 -11.10 12.73 -4.34
C VAL A 72 -10.56 14.06 -3.80
N PRO A 73 -11.40 14.95 -3.24
CA PRO A 73 -10.94 16.19 -2.64
C PRO A 73 -10.12 15.93 -1.36
N LEU A 74 -9.48 16.98 -0.83
CA LEU A 74 -8.91 16.90 0.51
C LEU A 74 -10.01 16.65 1.54
N ILE A 75 -9.71 15.86 2.56
CA ILE A 75 -10.66 15.49 3.61
C ILE A 75 -10.15 15.90 4.98
N ASP A 76 -11.04 16.39 5.85
CA ASP A 76 -10.72 16.57 7.27
C ASP A 76 -10.83 15.23 7.97
N CYS A 77 -9.71 14.69 8.47
CA CYS A 77 -9.70 13.41 9.16
C CYS A 77 -8.61 13.31 10.23
N TYR A 78 -8.80 12.36 11.15
CA TYR A 78 -7.76 11.92 12.07
C TYR A 78 -6.79 11.01 11.31
N VAL A 79 -5.73 11.60 10.74
CA VAL A 79 -4.71 10.93 9.92
C VAL A 79 -4.21 9.66 10.60
N GLY A 80 -3.94 9.72 11.90
CA GLY A 80 -3.44 8.57 12.64
C GLY A 80 -4.40 7.38 12.67
N LYS A 81 -5.69 7.63 12.91
CA LYS A 81 -6.72 6.58 12.90
C LYS A 81 -6.92 6.02 11.49
N LEU A 82 -6.93 6.89 10.48
CA LEU A 82 -7.10 6.47 9.09
C LEU A 82 -5.91 5.61 8.60
N ASN A 83 -4.69 5.98 8.99
CA ASN A 83 -3.48 5.19 8.72
C ASN A 83 -3.58 3.78 9.32
N GLN A 84 -4.08 3.66 10.55
CA GLN A 84 -4.28 2.37 11.20
C GLN A 84 -5.28 1.50 10.42
N VAL A 85 -6.38 2.10 9.93
CA VAL A 85 -7.35 1.39 9.09
C VAL A 85 -6.70 0.89 7.80
N PHE A 86 -5.97 1.75 7.08
CA PHE A 86 -5.28 1.33 5.85
C PHE A 86 -4.22 0.25 6.10
N MET A 87 -3.41 0.41 7.15
CA MET A 87 -2.42 -0.60 7.54
C MET A 87 -3.09 -1.95 7.79
N LYS A 88 -4.17 -1.99 8.58
CA LYS A 88 -4.85 -3.24 8.92
C LYS A 88 -5.50 -3.90 7.71
N ILE A 89 -6.14 -3.13 6.84
CA ILE A 89 -6.75 -3.68 5.63
C ILE A 89 -5.68 -4.22 4.67
N LEU A 90 -4.56 -3.50 4.50
CA LEU A 90 -3.45 -3.94 3.64
C LEU A 90 -2.73 -5.17 4.22
N GLU A 91 -2.53 -5.22 5.53
CA GLU A 91 -1.98 -6.41 6.21
C GLU A 91 -2.88 -7.63 5.96
N ASN A 92 -4.19 -7.51 6.16
CA ASN A 92 -5.13 -8.60 5.91
C ASN A 92 -5.13 -9.04 4.44
N ALA A 93 -5.06 -8.09 3.50
CA ALA A 93 -4.95 -8.39 2.08
C ALA A 93 -3.66 -9.16 1.75
N ILE A 94 -2.53 -8.79 2.36
CA ILE A 94 -1.27 -9.53 2.20
C ILE A 94 -1.38 -10.93 2.80
N ASP A 95 -1.95 -11.07 4.00
CA ASP A 95 -2.14 -12.37 4.66
C ASP A 95 -2.99 -13.32 3.79
N ALA A 96 -4.07 -12.81 3.19
CA ALA A 96 -4.92 -13.58 2.27
C ALA A 96 -4.18 -14.03 0.99
N LEU A 97 -3.24 -13.21 0.50
CA LEU A 97 -2.38 -13.56 -0.63
C LEU A 97 -1.30 -14.57 -0.24
N GLU A 98 -0.75 -14.47 0.97
CA GLU A 98 0.22 -15.43 1.52
C GLU A 98 -0.41 -16.82 1.64
N GLU A 99 -1.63 -16.90 2.19
CA GLU A 99 -2.36 -18.15 2.32
C GLU A 99 -2.72 -18.75 0.95
N ALA A 100 -3.21 -17.92 0.03
CA ALA A 100 -3.49 -18.33 -1.35
C ALA A 100 -2.23 -18.90 -2.03
N GLN A 101 -1.07 -18.28 -1.81
CA GLN A 101 0.18 -18.76 -2.39
C GLN A 101 0.65 -20.08 -1.77
N ALA A 102 0.52 -20.22 -0.45
CA ALA A 102 0.84 -21.46 0.26
C ALA A 102 -0.01 -22.66 -0.23
N LYS A 103 -1.25 -22.39 -0.67
CA LYS A 103 -2.14 -23.40 -1.30
C LYS A 103 -1.94 -23.54 -2.82
N GLY A 104 -0.95 -22.87 -3.40
CA GLY A 104 -0.56 -23.00 -4.80
C GLY A 104 -1.45 -22.25 -5.79
N LYS A 105 -2.18 -21.21 -5.36
CA LYS A 105 -3.07 -20.42 -6.24
C LYS A 105 -2.30 -19.62 -7.30
N PHE A 106 -1.11 -19.13 -7.00
CA PHE A 106 -0.35 -18.25 -7.88
C PHE A 106 0.83 -19.01 -8.54
N SER A 107 0.64 -19.42 -9.79
CA SER A 107 1.69 -19.93 -10.68
C SER A 107 2.21 -18.84 -11.63
N GLN A 108 3.42 -18.98 -12.15
CA GLN A 108 4.05 -17.95 -13.00
C GLN A 108 3.49 -17.89 -14.44
N SER A 109 2.38 -18.56 -14.75
CA SER A 109 1.92 -18.79 -16.13
C SER A 109 0.91 -17.76 -16.66
N ASN A 110 0.14 -17.06 -15.82
CA ASN A 110 -0.87 -16.08 -16.26
C ASN A 110 -0.97 -14.84 -15.35
N GLU A 111 -1.48 -13.71 -15.85
CA GLU A 111 -1.69 -12.48 -15.05
C GLU A 111 -2.73 -12.63 -13.93
N SER A 112 -3.77 -13.46 -14.14
CA SER A 112 -4.73 -13.83 -13.09
C SER A 112 -4.13 -14.69 -11.97
N GLU A 113 -2.88 -15.12 -12.14
CA GLU A 113 -2.10 -15.90 -11.20
C GLU A 113 -1.01 -15.05 -10.53
N ILE A 114 -1.04 -13.72 -10.63
CA ILE A 114 -0.13 -12.83 -9.88
C ILE A 114 -0.84 -12.32 -8.61
N PRO A 115 -0.25 -12.47 -7.42
CA PRO A 115 -0.81 -11.90 -6.20
C PRO A 115 -0.92 -10.38 -6.36
N THR A 116 -2.11 -9.84 -6.21
CA THR A 116 -2.44 -8.46 -6.58
C THR A 116 -3.29 -7.82 -5.50
N ILE A 117 -2.93 -6.60 -5.11
CA ILE A 117 -3.78 -5.70 -4.33
C ILE A 117 -4.12 -4.49 -5.21
N LYS A 118 -5.41 -4.21 -5.35
CA LYS A 118 -5.93 -3.05 -6.05
C LYS A 118 -6.50 -2.05 -5.05
N ILE A 119 -6.07 -0.81 -5.16
CA ILE A 119 -6.57 0.33 -4.38
C ILE A 119 -7.26 1.28 -5.34
N LYS A 120 -8.57 1.42 -5.19
CA LYS A 120 -9.40 2.29 -6.03
C LYS A 120 -10.06 3.35 -5.17
N THR A 121 -10.06 4.59 -5.64
CA THR A 121 -10.85 5.65 -5.01
C THR A 121 -11.79 6.30 -6.01
N GLU A 122 -13.00 6.62 -5.58
CA GLU A 122 -14.04 7.11 -6.47
C GLU A 122 -15.00 8.03 -5.72
N VAL A 123 -15.31 9.18 -6.30
CA VAL A 123 -16.38 10.06 -5.80
C VAL A 123 -17.71 9.51 -6.31
N ARG A 124 -18.61 9.14 -5.40
CA ARG A 124 -19.94 8.60 -5.73
C ARG A 124 -20.95 9.73 -5.89
N GLU A 125 -20.93 10.69 -4.97
CA GLU A 125 -21.84 11.82 -4.88
C GLU A 125 -21.10 13.08 -4.39
N LYS A 126 -21.78 14.22 -4.28
CA LYS A 126 -21.16 15.51 -3.92
C LYS A 126 -20.37 15.49 -2.60
N THR A 127 -20.76 14.65 -1.64
CA THR A 127 -20.15 14.58 -0.30
C THR A 127 -19.66 13.18 0.07
N LEU A 128 -19.78 12.22 -0.84
CA LEU A 128 -19.46 10.83 -0.57
C LEU A 128 -18.44 10.33 -1.58
N PHE A 129 -17.33 9.81 -1.07
CA PHE A 129 -16.35 9.07 -1.84
C PHE A 129 -16.12 7.70 -1.20
N THR A 130 -15.60 6.79 -1.99
CA THR A 130 -15.30 5.43 -1.58
C THR A 130 -13.81 5.17 -1.78
N ILE A 131 -13.21 4.49 -0.80
CA ILE A 131 -11.89 3.86 -0.93
C ILE A 131 -12.14 2.35 -0.93
N SER A 132 -11.74 1.67 -1.98
CA SER A 132 -11.84 0.22 -2.14
C SER A 132 -10.43 -0.35 -2.15
N ILE A 133 -10.16 -1.30 -1.27
CA ILE A 133 -8.93 -2.10 -1.28
C ILE A 133 -9.37 -3.55 -1.49
N SER A 134 -8.92 -4.17 -2.56
CA SER A 134 -9.29 -5.53 -2.92
C SER A 134 -8.06 -6.35 -3.28
N ASP A 135 -7.96 -7.56 -2.74
CA ASP A 135 -6.98 -8.56 -3.14
C ASP A 135 -7.61 -9.64 -4.05
N ASN A 136 -6.76 -10.44 -4.68
CA ASN A 136 -7.16 -11.65 -5.41
C ASN A 136 -6.78 -12.94 -4.65
N GLY A 137 -6.73 -12.90 -3.32
CA GLY A 137 -6.45 -14.03 -2.42
C GLY A 137 -7.63 -14.99 -2.31
N MET A 138 -7.77 -15.66 -1.16
CA MET A 138 -8.77 -16.72 -0.99
C MET A 138 -10.20 -16.22 -0.78
N GLY A 139 -10.38 -14.95 -0.44
CA GLY A 139 -11.65 -14.43 0.06
C GLY A 139 -11.98 -14.95 1.46
N MET A 140 -13.14 -14.57 1.97
CA MET A 140 -13.68 -15.04 3.26
C MET A 140 -14.90 -15.91 3.02
N THR A 141 -15.18 -16.84 3.94
CA THR A 141 -16.43 -17.61 3.92
C THR A 141 -17.62 -16.71 4.26
N GLU A 142 -18.83 -17.08 3.84
CA GLU A 142 -20.05 -16.31 4.14
C GLU A 142 -20.41 -16.27 5.64
N GLU A 143 -19.80 -17.12 6.45
CA GLU A 143 -20.02 -17.21 7.90
C GLU A 143 -19.18 -16.21 8.73
N VAL A 144 -18.37 -15.38 8.07
CA VAL A 144 -17.59 -14.28 8.69
C VAL A 144 -18.34 -12.96 8.57
#